data_AF-A0A800EYY2-F1
#
_entry.id   AF-A0A800EYY2-F1
#
_cell.length_a   1.000
_cell.length_b   1.000
_cell.length_c   1.000
_cell.angle_alpha   90.00
_cell.angle_beta   90.00
_cell.angle_gamma   90.00
#
_symmetry.space_group_name_H-M   'P 1'
#
loop_
_entity.id
_entity.type
_entity.pdbx_description
1 polymer ?
#
loop_
_entity_poly.entity_id
_entity_poly.type
_entity_poly.pdbx_seq_one_letter_code
_entity_poly.pdbx_strand_id
1 'polypeptide(L)'
;FFGQGFVTAQDRLWHMEYDRRRSLGRWAEWAGPRGLKEDRLMRRLSLERAAKADLAATRPDAQAMVEALTEGINAFIETTKTLPIEYKLLGDEPERWEPWHSFAVYKVRNMLMGTFDMKL
;
A
#
# COMPACT_ATOMS: atom_id res chain seq x y z
N PHE A 1 4.00 7.53 -15.61
CA PHE A 1 3.64 7.32 -14.20
C PHE A 1 4.85 7.04 -13.31
N PHE A 2 5.95 6.51 -13.84
CA PHE A 2 7.23 6.37 -13.11
C PHE A 2 7.63 7.59 -12.27
N GLY A 3 7.76 8.77 -12.88
CA GLY A 3 8.17 9.98 -12.14
C GLY A 3 7.21 10.33 -10.98
N GLN A 4 5.90 10.11 -11.16
CA GLN A 4 4.92 10.30 -10.10
C GLN A 4 5.13 9.30 -8.96
N GLY A 5 5.37 8.02 -9.28
CA GLY A 5 5.66 6.99 -8.28
C GLY A 5 6.92 7.29 -7.48
N PHE A 6 7.98 7.73 -8.17
CA PHE A 6 9.24 8.11 -7.57
C PHE A 6 9.09 9.29 -6.61
N VAL A 7 8.48 10.40 -7.04
CA VAL A 7 8.28 11.59 -6.20
C VAL A 7 7.30 11.30 -5.04
N THR A 8 6.27 10.49 -5.28
CA THR A 8 5.34 10.09 -4.21
C THR A 8 6.06 9.29 -3.13
N ALA A 9 6.93 8.35 -3.51
CA ALA A 9 7.74 7.61 -2.56
C ALA A 9 8.71 8.55 -1.82
N GLN A 10 9.37 9.46 -2.53
CA GLN A 10 10.25 10.45 -1.93
C GLN A 10 9.58 11.26 -0.82
N ASP A 11 8.36 11.74 -1.05
CA ASP A 11 7.67 12.62 -0.11
C ASP A 11 6.87 11.86 0.96
N ARG A 12 6.37 10.65 0.64
CA ARG A 12 5.30 9.98 1.39
C ARG A 12 5.51 8.49 1.63
N LEU A 13 6.73 7.94 1.47
CA LEU A 13 7.01 6.50 1.64
C LEU A 13 6.37 5.92 2.92
N TRP A 14 6.56 6.57 4.07
CA TRP A 14 5.99 6.14 5.34
C TRP A 14 4.45 6.02 5.32
N HIS A 15 3.77 7.02 4.76
CA HIS A 15 2.31 7.01 4.68
C HIS A 15 1.79 5.93 3.73
N MET A 16 2.52 5.67 2.63
CA MET A 16 2.20 4.58 1.71
C MET A 16 2.31 3.23 2.41
N GLU A 17 3.37 3.04 3.20
CA GLU A 17 3.62 1.82 3.94
C GLU A 17 2.62 1.58 5.06
N TYR A 18 2.25 2.64 5.77
CA TYR A 18 1.16 2.64 6.75
C TYR A 18 -0.13 2.09 6.12
N ASP A 19 -0.55 2.65 4.99
CA ASP A 19 -1.77 2.22 4.31
C ASP A 19 -1.64 0.79 3.76
N ARG A 20 -0.47 0.41 3.22
CA ARG A 20 -0.21 -0.94 2.75
C ARG A 20 -0.38 -1.94 3.90
N ARG A 21 0.34 -1.78 5.00
CA ARG A 21 0.28 -2.67 6.16
C ARG A 21 -1.11 -2.76 6.74
N ARG A 22 -1.81 -1.63 6.82
CA ARG A 22 -3.20 -1.59 7.26
C ARG A 22 -4.11 -2.38 6.32
N SER A 23 -3.96 -2.22 5.00
CA SER A 23 -4.76 -2.97 4.01
C SER A 23 -4.52 -4.48 4.06
N LEU A 24 -3.30 -4.90 4.42
CA LEU A 24 -2.92 -6.31 4.54
C LEU A 24 -3.15 -6.89 5.93
N GLY A 25 -3.64 -6.09 6.89
CA GLY A 25 -3.75 -6.49 8.29
C GLY A 25 -2.42 -6.96 8.87
N ARG A 26 -1.39 -6.12 8.72
CA ARG A 26 -0.01 -6.25 9.24
C ARG A 26 0.40 -5.03 10.08
N TRP A 27 -0.54 -4.18 10.48
CA TRP A 27 -0.23 -2.95 11.21
C TRP A 27 0.27 -3.24 12.64
N ALA A 28 -0.21 -4.30 13.28
CA ALA A 28 0.20 -4.72 14.61
C ALA A 28 1.68 -5.12 14.69
N GLU A 29 2.35 -5.41 13.56
CA GLU A 29 3.80 -5.62 13.52
C GLU A 29 4.56 -4.38 14.02
N TRP A 30 4.01 -3.18 13.83
CA TRP A 30 4.60 -1.92 14.28
C TRP A 30 3.85 -1.28 15.46
N ALA A 31 2.52 -1.32 15.45
CA ALA A 31 1.70 -0.74 16.53
C ALA A 31 1.56 -1.65 17.76
N GLY A 32 2.08 -2.87 17.71
CA GLY A 32 1.95 -3.86 18.76
C GLY A 32 0.50 -4.32 19.00
N PRO A 33 0.18 -4.81 20.20
CA PRO A 33 -1.12 -5.44 20.50
C PRO A 33 -2.35 -4.56 20.23
N ARG A 34 -2.19 -3.23 20.24
CA ARG A 34 -3.27 -2.28 19.97
C ARG A 34 -3.77 -2.36 18.52
N GLY A 35 -2.92 -2.78 17.57
CA GLY A 35 -3.28 -2.94 16.16
C GLY A 35 -4.05 -4.23 15.84
N LEU A 36 -4.05 -5.22 16.73
CA LEU A 36 -4.55 -6.57 16.42
C LEU A 36 -6.03 -6.61 16.05
N LYS A 37 -6.86 -5.76 16.67
CA LYS A 37 -8.30 -5.71 16.35
C LYS A 37 -8.52 -5.25 14.91
N GLU A 38 -7.76 -4.26 14.47
CA GLU A 38 -7.84 -3.73 13.12
C GLU A 38 -7.30 -4.72 12.09
N ASP A 39 -6.15 -5.34 12.36
CA ASP A 39 -5.57 -6.35 11.46
C ASP A 39 -6.53 -7.52 11.23
N ARG A 40 -7.18 -8.02 12.28
CA ARG A 40 -8.19 -9.08 12.17
C ARG A 40 -9.37 -8.65 11.29
N LEU A 41 -9.80 -7.40 11.38
CA LEU A 41 -10.87 -6.88 10.53
C LEU A 41 -10.40 -6.84 9.07
N MET A 42 -9.24 -6.25 8.79
CA MET A 42 -8.72 -6.09 7.42
C MET A 42 -8.47 -7.45 6.74
N ARG A 43 -7.98 -8.44 7.49
CA ARG A 43 -7.84 -9.83 7.02
C ARG A 43 -9.19 -10.46 6.67
N ARG A 44 -10.24 -10.23 7.48
CA ARG A 44 -11.60 -10.73 7.17
C ARG A 44 -12.16 -10.08 5.91
N LEU A 45 -11.88 -8.80 5.68
CA LEU A 45 -12.30 -8.10 4.47
C LEU A 45 -11.54 -8.55 3.21
N SER A 46 -10.41 -9.25 3.36
CA SER A 46 -9.67 -9.88 2.25
C SER A 46 -9.33 -8.90 1.11
N LEU A 47 -8.85 -7.71 1.49
CA LEU A 47 -8.55 -6.63 0.54
C LEU A 47 -7.47 -6.98 -0.46
N GLU A 48 -6.52 -7.84 -0.07
CA GLU A 48 -5.53 -8.39 -0.98
C GLU A 48 -6.20 -9.11 -2.16
N ARG A 49 -7.16 -10.00 -1.88
CA ARG A 49 -7.89 -10.74 -2.90
C ARG A 49 -8.66 -9.78 -3.82
N ALA A 50 -9.35 -8.80 -3.24
CA ALA A 50 -10.11 -7.81 -4.00
C ALA A 50 -9.19 -6.94 -4.87
N ALA A 51 -8.06 -6.47 -4.34
CA ALA A 51 -7.10 -5.64 -5.07
C ALA A 51 -6.44 -6.38 -6.24
N LYS A 52 -6.09 -7.65 -6.05
CA LYS A 52 -5.57 -8.50 -7.13
C LYS A 52 -6.61 -8.75 -8.22
N ALA A 53 -7.88 -8.98 -7.84
CA ALA A 53 -8.98 -9.13 -8.78
C ALA A 53 -9.22 -7.85 -9.60
N ASP A 54 -9.22 -6.68 -8.95
CA ASP A 54 -9.38 -5.39 -9.64
C ASP A 54 -8.26 -5.14 -10.64
N LEU A 55 -6.99 -5.39 -10.26
CA LEU A 55 -5.87 -5.26 -11.17
C LEU A 55 -6.03 -6.19 -12.38
N ALA A 56 -6.46 -7.44 -12.17
CA ALA A 56 -6.68 -8.40 -13.25
C ALA A 56 -7.83 -7.99 -14.18
N ALA A 57 -8.87 -7.31 -13.66
CA ALA A 57 -9.99 -6.79 -14.44
C ALA A 57 -9.71 -5.43 -15.13
N THR A 58 -8.57 -4.82 -14.85
CA THR A 58 -8.19 -3.50 -15.38
C THR A 58 -7.74 -3.62 -16.85
N ARG A 59 -8.06 -2.59 -17.65
CA ARG A 59 -7.63 -2.51 -19.05
C ARG A 59 -6.09 -2.45 -19.18
N PRO A 60 -5.50 -2.95 -20.27
CA PRO A 60 -4.05 -2.98 -20.45
C PRO A 60 -3.36 -1.62 -20.35
N ASP A 61 -4.01 -0.55 -20.84
CA ASP A 61 -3.51 0.83 -20.74
C ASP A 61 -3.37 1.30 -19.29
N ALA A 62 -4.36 1.00 -18.46
CA ALA A 62 -4.32 1.29 -17.03
C ALA A 62 -3.39 0.33 -16.25
N GLN A 63 -3.23 -0.92 -16.67
CA GLN A 63 -2.23 -1.83 -16.08
C GLN A 63 -0.82 -1.30 -16.27
N ALA A 64 -0.44 -0.93 -17.51
CA ALA A 64 0.85 -0.32 -17.82
C ALA A 64 1.10 0.97 -17.01
N MET A 65 0.03 1.72 -16.74
CA MET A 65 0.04 2.90 -15.88
C MET A 65 0.50 2.59 -14.45
N VAL A 66 -0.09 1.56 -13.85
CA VAL A 66 0.16 1.15 -12.47
C VAL A 66 1.51 0.44 -12.35
N GLU A 67 1.91 -0.32 -13.35
CA GLU A 67 3.26 -0.92 -13.46
C GLU A 67 4.33 0.17 -13.46
N ALA A 68 4.23 1.16 -14.35
CA ALA A 68 5.18 2.26 -14.40
C ALA A 68 5.21 3.06 -13.08
N LEU A 69 4.05 3.26 -12.42
CA LEU A 69 4.01 3.87 -11.07
C LEU A 69 4.81 3.04 -10.06
N THR A 70 4.62 1.72 -10.08
CA THR A 70 5.25 0.76 -9.17
C THR A 70 6.77 0.70 -9.36
N GLU A 71 7.22 0.71 -10.61
CA GLU A 71 8.63 0.81 -10.95
C GLU A 71 9.27 2.09 -10.39
N GLY A 72 8.58 3.23 -10.47
CA GLY A 72 9.06 4.49 -9.90
C GLY A 72 9.21 4.45 -8.38
N ILE A 73 8.23 3.84 -7.70
CA ILE A 73 8.27 3.65 -6.23
C ILE A 73 9.47 2.76 -5.85
N ASN A 74 9.62 1.63 -6.54
CA ASN A 74 10.70 0.69 -6.28
C ASN A 74 12.08 1.30 -6.59
N ALA A 75 12.20 2.09 -7.65
CA ALA A 75 13.44 2.80 -7.96
C ALA A 75 13.84 3.76 -6.82
N PHE A 76 12.89 4.47 -6.20
CA PHE A 76 13.19 5.28 -5.03
C PHE A 76 13.63 4.43 -3.83
N ILE A 77 12.92 3.34 -3.52
CA ILE A 77 13.25 2.42 -2.43
C ILE A 77 14.68 1.87 -2.59
N GLU A 78 15.07 1.50 -3.80
CA GLU A 78 16.38 0.90 -4.09
C GLU A 78 17.54 1.92 -4.09
N THR A 79 17.27 3.17 -4.46
CA THR A 79 18.32 4.19 -4.64
C THR A 79 18.47 5.15 -3.47
N THR A 80 17.46 5.24 -2.60
CA THR A 80 17.51 6.17 -1.47
C THR A 80 18.56 5.74 -0.45
N LYS A 81 19.29 6.73 0.07
CA LYS A 81 20.24 6.54 1.18
C LYS A 81 19.67 6.99 2.53
N THR A 82 18.56 7.71 2.49
CA THR A 82 17.93 8.30 3.68
C THR A 82 16.48 7.88 3.71
N LEU A 83 16.15 6.99 4.64
CA LEU A 83 14.78 6.59 4.90
C LEU A 83 14.09 7.58 5.85
N PRO A 84 12.76 7.68 5.80
CA PRO A 84 11.98 8.37 6.83
C PRO A 84 12.36 7.91 8.23
N ILE A 85 12.33 8.82 9.20
CA ILE A 85 12.80 8.58 10.58
C ILE A 85 12.06 7.43 11.26
N GLU A 86 10.81 7.20 10.87
CA GLU A 86 9.96 6.14 11.40
C GLU A 86 10.55 4.75 11.19
N TYR A 87 11.18 4.48 10.04
CA TYR A 87 11.87 3.21 9.78
C TYR A 87 13.04 3.00 10.73
N LYS A 88 13.80 4.06 11.03
CA LYS A 88 14.88 4.01 12.02
C LYS A 88 14.38 3.77 13.44
N LEU A 89 13.23 4.36 13.81
CA LEU A 89 12.62 4.17 15.13
C LEU A 89 12.09 2.74 15.31
N LEU A 90 11.59 2.13 14.23
CA LEU A 90 11.07 0.77 14.24
C LEU A 90 12.15 -0.31 14.04
N GLY A 91 13.30 0.06 13.49
CA GLY A 91 14.36 -0.90 13.14
C GLY A 91 13.96 -1.79 11.96
N ASP A 92 13.19 -1.26 11.01
CA ASP A 92 12.65 -1.98 9.86
C ASP A 92 12.98 -1.25 8.55
N GLU A 93 12.82 -1.93 7.42
CA GLU A 93 13.10 -1.40 6.07
C GLU A 93 11.86 -1.48 5.16
N PRO A 94 11.73 -0.59 4.15
CA PRO A 94 10.63 -0.66 3.20
C PRO A 94 10.71 -1.91 2.31
N GLU A 95 9.64 -2.69 2.25
CA GLU A 95 9.54 -3.82 1.29
C GLU A 95 9.15 -3.30 -0.11
N ARG A 96 9.52 -4.04 -1.16
CA ARG A 96 9.16 -3.71 -2.55
C ARG A 96 7.65 -3.52 -2.74
N TRP A 97 7.29 -2.60 -3.61
CA TRP A 97 5.92 -2.36 -4.05
C TRP A 97 5.56 -3.28 -5.22
N GLU A 98 4.37 -3.87 -5.16
CA GLU A 98 3.75 -4.62 -6.26
C GLU A 98 2.56 -3.82 -6.83
N PRO A 99 2.21 -3.99 -8.11
CA PRO A 99 1.16 -3.19 -8.75
C PRO A 99 -0.19 -3.20 -8.02
N TRP A 100 -0.59 -4.34 -7.47
CA TRP A 100 -1.86 -4.48 -6.76
C TRP A 100 -1.89 -3.74 -5.41
N HIS A 101 -0.74 -3.40 -4.82
CA HIS A 101 -0.71 -2.61 -3.57
C HIS A 101 -1.36 -1.24 -3.74
N SER A 102 -1.25 -0.62 -4.92
CA SER A 102 -1.91 0.67 -5.21
C SER A 102 -3.43 0.57 -5.12
N PHE A 103 -4.00 -0.56 -5.55
CA PHE A 103 -5.43 -0.85 -5.40
C PHE A 103 -5.81 -1.13 -3.94
N ALA A 104 -4.96 -1.86 -3.21
CA ALA A 104 -5.18 -2.12 -1.78
C ALA A 104 -5.18 -0.83 -0.94
N VAL A 105 -4.24 0.09 -1.20
CA VAL A 105 -4.18 1.42 -0.58
C VAL A 105 -5.42 2.25 -0.93
N TYR A 106 -5.84 2.23 -2.20
CA TYR A 106 -7.07 2.92 -2.60
C TYR A 106 -8.28 2.39 -1.83
N LYS A 107 -8.45 1.08 -1.72
CA LYS A 107 -9.55 0.46 -0.97
C LYS A 107 -9.50 0.83 0.51
N VAL A 108 -8.35 0.68 1.20
CA VAL A 108 -8.24 0.95 2.65
C VAL A 108 -8.56 2.38 3.03
N ARG A 109 -8.22 3.34 2.18
CA ARG A 109 -8.55 4.76 2.40
C ARG A 109 -10.04 5.05 2.25
N ASN A 110 -10.75 4.26 1.43
CA ASN A 110 -12.11 4.59 1.02
C ASN A 110 -13.20 3.68 1.61
N MET A 111 -12.89 2.44 2.05
CA MET A 111 -13.94 1.47 2.39
C MET A 111 -14.83 1.89 3.57
N LEU A 112 -14.30 2.65 4.53
CA LEU A 112 -15.02 3.05 5.74
C LEU A 112 -15.82 4.35 5.56
N MET A 113 -15.80 4.93 4.35
CA MET A 113 -16.58 6.13 4.03
C MET A 113 -17.90 5.72 3.36
N GLY A 114 -19.06 6.05 3.92
CA GLY A 114 -20.36 5.72 3.29
C GLY A 114 -20.73 4.23 3.34
N THR A 115 -21.59 3.78 2.43
CA THR A 115 -22.14 2.41 2.47
C THR A 115 -21.13 1.38 1.98
N PHE A 116 -20.91 0.35 2.79
CA PHE A 116 -19.85 -0.65 2.59
C PHE A 116 -20.06 -1.55 1.37
N ASP A 117 -21.31 -1.92 1.08
CA ASP A 117 -21.66 -2.91 0.05
C ASP A 117 -21.30 -2.49 -1.38
N MET A 118 -21.21 -1.20 -1.68
CA MET A 118 -20.91 -0.71 -3.05
C MET A 118 -19.40 -0.72 -3.39
N LYS A 119 -18.53 -1.13 -2.46
CA LYS A 119 -17.06 -0.93 -2.56
C LYS A 119 -16.25 -2.22 -2.65
N LEU A 120 -16.90 -3.37 -2.47
CA LEU A 120 -16.32 -4.70 -2.62
C LEU A 120 -16.50 -5.19 -4.05
#